data_AF-C0VJQ5-F1
#
_entry.id   AF-C0VJQ5-F1
#
_cell.length_a   1.000
_cell.length_b   1.000
_cell.length_c   1.000
_cell.angle_alpha   90.00
_cell.angle_beta   90.00
_cell.angle_gamma   90.00
#
_symmetry.space_group_name_H-M   'P 1'
#
loop_
_entity.id
_entity.type
_entity.pdbx_description
1 polymer ?
#
loop_
_entity_poly.entity_id
_entity_poly.type
_entity_poly.pdbx_seq_one_letter_code
_entity_poly.pdbx_strand_id
1 'polypeptide(L)'
;MSNEKPTFARQMQIYGTPAQQQQKVTQKLGVSPNANKISQQAKAATTQNKKIPVTQVDKKECTNFCRPTGINILPLRYSVARMGVKPLPAQLGANVTNISLKHYKYTVRMINSGYLYLLIKRKSGKKEWVAYITNKKGYHQEFPIGAKPPIVAQDFACNKAGHSANASLITVPSINNDDAQIVYLLHAHAPLTQKMRAQFEKNADQYVSSGYWQKIDVAKGSSQQHCLSTGELGTVALPLDSFGSSRWSAINKKFNEKPKDHIGVALYDPIGITSKLNEDRNILSFQGLDSFLKKQENGFSNEHKLQTMTLIDNMKETLIANSIQAKFKRIDSNEQQRKQITDPHLQAAIQRAERMGDKKRLENLKNFEKNASAKAAAELEKKRAEAVKQATVGGDKAWEKYRKQLDIDALEEFRKNVDKKSDESYNAAARYVDDHYNWLVSSNLIKGLFYFDQSEELKQGKVAKESNGFIFHALLLDLMYGMNLLQKG
;
A
#
# COMPACT_ATOMS: atom_id res chain seq x y z
N MET A 1 -23.08 -21.42 18.70
CA MET A 1 -21.98 -20.52 18.32
C MET A 1 -22.61 -19.40 17.52
N SER A 2 -22.73 -18.21 18.11
CA SER A 2 -23.51 -17.10 17.57
C SER A 2 -22.85 -16.51 16.32
N ASN A 3 -23.62 -16.44 15.24
CA ASN A 3 -23.32 -15.69 14.01
C ASN A 3 -23.47 -14.18 14.23
N GLU A 4 -22.69 -13.61 15.15
CA GLU A 4 -22.61 -12.14 15.29
C GLU A 4 -21.67 -11.58 14.21
N LYS A 5 -22.24 -10.74 13.33
CA LYS A 5 -21.47 -9.99 12.33
C LYS A 5 -20.46 -9.08 13.05
N PRO A 6 -19.20 -8.99 12.58
CA PRO A 6 -18.19 -8.16 13.22
C PRO A 6 -18.57 -6.68 13.13
N THR A 7 -18.78 -6.04 14.27
CA THR A 7 -19.03 -4.59 14.41
C THR A 7 -17.74 -3.77 14.28
N PHE A 8 -17.82 -2.52 13.83
CA PHE A 8 -16.69 -1.58 13.74
C PHE A 8 -15.91 -1.44 15.05
N ALA A 9 -16.59 -1.38 16.21
CA ALA A 9 -15.96 -1.36 17.53
C ALA A 9 -15.08 -2.60 17.82
N ARG A 10 -15.53 -3.79 17.39
CA ARG A 10 -14.80 -5.06 17.54
C ARG A 10 -13.61 -5.14 16.57
N GLN A 11 -13.75 -4.59 15.36
CA GLN A 11 -12.63 -4.46 14.42
C GLN A 11 -11.62 -3.40 14.88
N MET A 12 -12.04 -2.30 15.50
CA MET A 12 -11.15 -1.33 16.14
C MET A 12 -10.42 -1.89 17.37
N GLN A 13 -11.06 -2.75 18.17
CA GLN A 13 -10.39 -3.46 19.26
C GLN A 13 -9.33 -4.46 18.76
N ILE A 14 -9.59 -5.17 17.65
CA ILE A 14 -8.67 -6.17 17.10
C ILE A 14 -7.52 -5.52 16.30
N TYR A 15 -7.82 -4.53 15.46
CA TYR A 15 -6.87 -3.97 14.50
C TYR A 15 -6.42 -2.53 14.82
N GLY A 16 -7.14 -1.79 15.66
CA GLY A 16 -6.93 -0.35 15.90
C GLY A 16 -7.63 0.53 14.86
N THR A 17 -7.73 1.82 15.11
CA THR A 17 -8.21 2.80 14.11
C THR A 17 -7.28 2.85 12.89
N PRO A 18 -7.72 3.30 11.69
CA PRO A 18 -6.83 3.47 10.53
C PRO A 18 -5.59 4.34 10.84
N ALA A 19 -5.74 5.36 11.69
CA ALA A 19 -4.64 6.17 12.19
C ALA A 19 -3.71 5.41 13.15
N GLN A 20 -4.24 4.54 14.02
CA GLN A 20 -3.46 3.65 14.89
C GLN A 20 -2.78 2.53 14.12
N GLN A 21 -3.38 2.05 13.03
CA GLN A 21 -2.77 1.08 12.11
C GLN A 21 -1.63 1.74 11.33
N GLN A 22 -1.82 2.96 10.83
CA GLN A 22 -0.74 3.78 10.29
C GLN A 22 0.35 4.03 11.32
N GLN A 23 0.03 4.35 12.58
CA GLN A 23 1.01 4.51 13.65
C GLN A 23 1.73 3.21 14.01
N LYS A 24 1.05 2.05 14.02
CA LYS A 24 1.66 0.73 14.27
C LYS A 24 2.60 0.33 13.13
N VAL A 25 2.27 0.66 11.88
CA VAL A 25 3.14 0.49 10.71
C VAL A 25 4.35 1.42 10.82
N THR A 26 4.12 2.68 11.20
CA THR A 26 5.13 3.72 11.44
C THR A 26 6.09 3.32 12.59
N GLN A 27 5.57 2.76 13.70
CA GLN A 27 6.36 2.22 14.82
C GLN A 27 7.10 0.91 14.50
N LYS A 28 6.49 -0.03 13.77
CA LYS A 28 7.16 -1.28 13.34
C LYS A 28 8.25 -1.05 12.29
N LEU A 29 8.12 0.01 11.48
CA LEU A 29 9.09 0.40 10.45
C LEU A 29 10.09 1.48 10.93
N GLY A 30 10.02 1.90 12.20
CA GLY A 30 10.95 2.87 12.79
C GLY A 30 10.90 4.28 12.17
N VAL A 31 9.81 4.64 11.50
CA VAL A 31 9.61 6.02 10.99
C VAL A 31 8.83 6.77 12.06
N SER A 32 9.29 7.95 12.51
CA SER A 32 8.58 8.71 13.57
C SER A 32 7.44 9.55 12.99
N PRO A 33 6.31 9.78 13.71
CA PRO A 33 5.24 10.69 13.27
C PRO A 33 5.62 12.18 13.36
N ASN A 34 6.76 12.51 13.97
CA ASN A 34 7.23 13.89 14.01
C ASN A 34 8.04 14.20 12.75
N ALA A 35 7.68 15.33 12.12
CA ALA A 35 8.38 15.99 11.04
C ALA A 35 9.90 15.90 11.23
N ASN A 36 10.54 14.96 10.54
CA ASN A 36 11.99 14.71 10.65
C ASN A 36 12.75 16.00 10.30
N LYS A 37 13.96 16.25 10.83
CA LYS A 37 14.74 17.50 10.62
C LYS A 37 14.84 17.95 9.14
N ILE A 38 14.73 17.00 8.21
CA ILE A 38 14.63 17.23 6.76
C ILE A 38 13.38 18.03 6.35
N SER A 39 12.23 17.77 6.96
CA SER A 39 10.97 18.50 6.71
C SER A 39 10.92 19.88 7.39
N GLN A 40 11.67 20.07 8.48
CA GLN A 40 11.86 21.39 9.11
C GLN A 40 12.88 22.23 8.34
N GLN A 41 13.94 21.62 7.80
CA GLN A 41 14.85 22.26 6.84
C GLN A 41 14.17 22.61 5.52
N ALA A 42 13.24 21.76 5.03
CA ALA A 42 12.42 22.06 3.85
C ALA A 42 11.48 23.26 4.08
N LYS A 43 10.87 23.39 5.26
CA LYS A 43 10.04 24.55 5.61
C LYS A 43 10.86 25.84 5.82
N ALA A 44 12.04 25.75 6.45
CA ALA A 44 12.95 26.90 6.59
C ALA A 44 13.49 27.39 5.23
N ALA A 45 13.75 26.48 4.28
CA ALA A 45 14.12 26.81 2.91
C ALA A 45 12.98 27.43 2.09
N THR A 46 11.72 27.21 2.48
CA THR A 46 10.56 27.81 1.79
C THR A 46 10.33 29.27 2.20
N THR A 47 10.75 29.66 3.42
CA THR A 47 10.54 31.02 3.93
C THR A 47 11.67 32.00 3.57
N GLN A 48 12.87 31.53 3.25
CA GLN A 48 13.97 32.40 2.79
C GLN A 48 13.92 32.78 1.30
N ASN A 49 13.14 32.08 0.47
CA ASN A 49 13.03 32.39 -0.97
C ASN A 49 11.98 33.48 -1.31
N LYS A 50 11.43 34.19 -0.32
CA LYS A 50 10.53 35.33 -0.56
C LYS A 50 11.24 36.68 -0.72
N LYS A 51 12.58 36.74 -0.77
CA LYS A 51 13.32 37.98 -1.06
C LYS A 51 14.62 37.70 -1.82
N ILE A 52 14.55 37.49 -3.13
CA ILE A 52 15.70 37.74 -4.01
C ILE A 52 15.16 38.51 -5.23
N PRO A 53 15.67 39.72 -5.52
CA PRO A 53 15.21 40.51 -6.66
C PRO A 53 15.46 39.79 -7.98
N VAL A 54 14.58 40.03 -8.93
CA VAL A 54 14.63 39.54 -10.31
C VAL A 54 15.76 40.25 -11.05
N THR A 55 17.01 39.83 -10.84
CA THR A 55 18.12 40.15 -11.74
C THR A 55 19.26 39.16 -11.48
N GLN A 56 19.64 38.43 -12.54
CA GLN A 56 20.80 37.53 -12.63
C GLN A 56 20.65 36.17 -11.92
N VAL A 57 20.09 35.18 -12.63
CA VAL A 57 20.34 33.76 -12.34
C VAL A 57 21.13 33.20 -13.51
N ASP A 58 22.38 32.89 -13.25
CA ASP A 58 23.30 32.25 -14.19
C ASP A 58 22.71 30.94 -14.74
N LYS A 59 23.00 30.70 -16.02
CA LYS A 59 22.60 29.51 -16.80
C LYS A 59 23.02 28.22 -16.08
N LYS A 60 22.18 27.68 -15.21
CA LYS A 60 22.31 26.27 -14.78
C LYS A 60 21.96 25.39 -15.98
N GLU A 61 22.94 24.71 -16.55
CA GLU A 61 22.72 23.78 -17.66
C GLU A 61 21.77 22.65 -17.24
N CYS A 62 20.77 22.39 -18.07
CA CYS A 62 19.72 21.38 -17.81
C CYS A 62 20.23 19.97 -18.16
N THR A 63 21.36 19.55 -17.59
CA THR A 63 22.18 18.41 -18.06
C THR A 63 21.45 17.07 -18.14
N ASN A 64 20.53 16.78 -17.21
CA ASN A 64 19.84 15.49 -17.14
C ASN A 64 18.43 15.46 -17.79
N PHE A 65 17.97 16.61 -18.30
CA PHE A 65 16.65 16.78 -18.93
C PHE A 65 16.75 17.24 -20.39
N CYS A 66 17.85 17.86 -20.79
CA CYS A 66 18.16 18.09 -22.20
C CYS A 66 18.39 16.76 -22.91
N ARG A 67 17.96 16.68 -24.17
CA ARG A 67 18.02 15.44 -24.96
C ARG A 67 18.82 15.66 -26.24
N PRO A 68 19.55 14.63 -26.71
CA PRO A 68 20.10 14.63 -28.05
C PRO A 68 18.97 14.61 -29.09
N THR A 69 19.31 14.83 -30.35
CA THR A 69 18.37 14.62 -31.46
C THR A 69 18.10 13.13 -31.66
N GLY A 70 16.88 12.80 -32.07
CA GLY A 70 16.46 11.41 -32.27
C GLY A 70 14.95 11.26 -32.22
N ILE A 71 14.51 10.01 -32.06
CA ILE A 71 13.09 9.67 -31.93
C ILE A 71 12.68 9.89 -30.49
N ASN A 72 11.61 10.64 -30.30
CA ASN A 72 11.07 10.95 -28.99
C ASN A 72 9.89 10.04 -28.69
N ILE A 73 9.95 9.37 -27.55
CA ILE A 73 8.87 8.55 -27.04
C ILE A 73 8.22 9.31 -25.90
N LEU A 74 6.89 9.42 -25.93
CA LEU A 74 6.11 9.81 -24.77
C LEU A 74 5.73 8.53 -24.02
N PRO A 75 6.39 8.22 -22.89
CA PRO A 75 6.07 7.03 -22.13
C PRO A 75 4.79 7.27 -21.34
N LEU A 76 3.77 6.49 -21.66
CA LEU A 76 2.51 6.39 -20.95
C LEU A 76 2.46 5.03 -20.25
N ARG A 77 1.43 4.80 -19.45
CA ARG A 77 1.15 3.51 -18.84
C ARG A 77 -0.30 3.11 -19.01
N TYR A 78 -0.53 1.81 -19.12
CA TYR A 78 -1.85 1.26 -18.92
C TYR A 78 -2.32 1.51 -17.49
N SER A 79 -3.60 1.84 -17.36
CA SER A 79 -4.24 2.12 -16.09
C SER A 79 -5.72 1.78 -16.18
N VAL A 80 -6.45 2.07 -15.10
CA VAL A 80 -7.90 1.93 -15.02
C VAL A 80 -8.51 3.24 -14.56
N ALA A 81 -9.77 3.44 -14.92
CA ALA A 81 -10.60 4.51 -14.42
C ALA A 81 -12.02 3.99 -14.20
N ARG A 82 -12.76 4.63 -13.29
CA ARG A 82 -14.20 4.38 -13.18
C ARG A 82 -14.91 4.70 -14.49
N MET A 83 -16.07 4.09 -14.68
CA MET A 83 -16.92 4.27 -15.87
C MET A 83 -17.02 5.73 -16.33
N GLY A 84 -17.01 5.96 -17.64
CA GLY A 84 -17.05 7.31 -18.23
C GLY A 84 -15.82 7.68 -19.07
N VAL A 85 -14.78 6.86 -19.07
CA VAL A 85 -13.65 6.99 -20.02
C VAL A 85 -13.97 6.34 -21.37
N LYS A 86 -13.35 6.88 -22.43
CA LYS A 86 -13.41 6.29 -23.77
C LYS A 86 -12.78 4.90 -23.78
N PRO A 87 -13.31 3.96 -24.59
CA PRO A 87 -12.69 2.65 -24.73
C PRO A 87 -11.28 2.77 -25.33
N LEU A 88 -10.42 1.81 -25.01
CA LEU A 88 -9.12 1.68 -25.67
C LEU A 88 -9.32 1.39 -27.17
N PRO A 89 -8.56 2.04 -28.06
CA PRO A 89 -8.43 1.63 -29.46
C PRO A 89 -7.95 0.19 -29.60
N ALA A 90 -8.26 -0.46 -30.72
CA ALA A 90 -8.04 -1.89 -30.95
C ALA A 90 -6.56 -2.33 -30.88
N GLN A 91 -5.63 -1.44 -31.20
CA GLN A 91 -4.18 -1.69 -31.11
C GLN A 91 -3.61 -1.48 -29.70
N LEU A 92 -4.43 -1.12 -28.72
CA LEU A 92 -4.04 -1.03 -27.32
C LEU A 92 -4.66 -2.17 -26.51
N GLY A 93 -3.99 -2.55 -25.43
CA GLY A 93 -4.55 -3.44 -24.41
C GLY A 93 -4.15 -4.91 -24.54
N ALA A 94 -3.40 -5.30 -25.58
CA ALA A 94 -2.81 -6.64 -25.64
C ALA A 94 -2.04 -6.96 -24.35
N ASN A 95 -2.19 -8.18 -23.81
CA ASN A 95 -1.64 -8.60 -22.52
C ASN A 95 -2.05 -7.76 -21.28
N VAL A 96 -3.09 -6.91 -21.40
CA VAL A 96 -3.61 -6.10 -20.28
C VAL A 96 -5.12 -6.33 -20.10
N THR A 97 -5.88 -6.27 -21.19
CA THR A 97 -7.35 -6.36 -21.17
C THR A 97 -7.87 -7.80 -21.08
N ASN A 98 -6.98 -8.78 -20.94
CA ASN A 98 -7.32 -10.18 -20.71
C ASN A 98 -7.92 -10.44 -19.32
N ILE A 99 -7.88 -9.45 -18.43
CA ILE A 99 -8.55 -9.50 -17.12
C ILE A 99 -9.85 -8.69 -17.24
N SER A 100 -10.98 -9.33 -16.98
CA SER A 100 -12.27 -8.64 -17.05
C SER A 100 -12.48 -7.71 -15.85
N LEU A 101 -12.98 -6.51 -16.13
CA LEU A 101 -13.37 -5.51 -15.13
C LEU A 101 -14.88 -5.27 -15.20
N LYS A 102 -15.54 -5.17 -14.05
CA LYS A 102 -16.99 -4.93 -13.93
C LYS A 102 -17.32 -3.44 -13.71
N HIS A 103 -16.51 -2.76 -12.90
CA HIS A 103 -16.77 -1.40 -12.41
C HIS A 103 -15.76 -0.37 -12.93
N TYR A 104 -14.71 -0.83 -13.59
CA TYR A 104 -13.66 -0.02 -14.18
C TYR A 104 -13.54 -0.28 -15.68
N LYS A 105 -12.96 0.70 -16.39
CA LYS A 105 -12.51 0.55 -17.77
C LYS A 105 -11.01 0.78 -17.84
N TYR A 106 -10.38 0.09 -18.77
CA TYR A 106 -8.99 0.32 -19.11
C TYR A 106 -8.81 1.68 -19.79
N THR A 107 -7.71 2.35 -19.47
CA THR A 107 -7.32 3.65 -20.02
C THR A 107 -5.80 3.75 -20.09
N VAL A 108 -5.31 4.82 -20.68
CA VAL A 108 -3.88 5.17 -20.67
C VAL A 108 -3.67 6.43 -19.85
N ARG A 109 -2.60 6.48 -19.05
CA ARG A 109 -2.22 7.64 -18.22
C ARG A 109 -0.75 7.99 -18.41
N MET A 110 -0.42 9.25 -18.18
CA MET A 110 0.98 9.66 -18.02
C MET A 110 1.64 8.91 -16.84
N ILE A 111 2.93 8.61 -16.98
CA ILE A 111 3.74 8.05 -15.90
C ILE A 111 4.10 9.17 -14.93
N ASN A 112 3.98 8.88 -13.63
CA ASN A 112 4.20 9.86 -12.56
C ASN A 112 5.17 9.38 -11.47
N SER A 113 5.76 8.20 -11.65
CA SER A 113 6.74 7.61 -10.73
C SER A 113 7.42 6.41 -11.37
N GLY A 114 8.51 5.97 -10.74
CA GLY A 114 9.24 4.77 -11.14
C GLY A 114 10.33 5.07 -12.18
N TYR A 115 10.81 3.99 -12.78
CA TYR A 115 11.96 3.93 -13.65
C TYR A 115 11.54 3.47 -15.04
N LEU A 116 12.18 4.03 -16.05
CA LEU A 116 12.03 3.62 -17.44
C LEU A 116 13.36 3.09 -17.91
N TYR A 117 13.37 1.87 -18.46
CA TYR A 117 14.54 1.25 -19.02
C TYR A 117 14.31 0.96 -20.50
N LEU A 118 15.30 1.34 -21.31
CA LEU A 118 15.32 1.12 -22.75
C LEU A 118 16.51 0.25 -23.09
N LEU A 119 16.29 -0.82 -23.85
CA LEU A 119 17.34 -1.52 -24.57
C LEU A 119 17.18 -1.22 -26.06
N ILE A 120 18.10 -0.43 -26.61
CA ILE A 120 18.09 -0.05 -28.02
C ILE A 120 18.97 -1.02 -28.78
N LYS A 121 18.42 -1.68 -29.79
CA LYS A 121 19.14 -2.52 -30.75
C LYS A 121 19.29 -1.75 -32.07
N ARG A 122 20.55 -1.52 -32.43
CA ARG A 122 20.95 -0.72 -33.59
C ARG A 122 21.11 -1.59 -34.84
N LYS A 123 21.19 -0.95 -36.01
CA LYS A 123 21.41 -1.60 -37.31
C LYS A 123 22.71 -2.42 -37.34
N SER A 124 23.76 -1.95 -36.68
CA SER A 124 25.03 -2.66 -36.50
C SER A 124 24.94 -3.93 -35.64
N GLY A 125 23.81 -4.16 -34.98
CA GLY A 125 23.63 -5.23 -33.99
C GLY A 125 24.04 -4.84 -32.57
N LYS A 126 24.65 -3.65 -32.38
CA LYS A 126 24.98 -3.11 -31.05
C LYS A 126 23.71 -2.93 -30.21
N LYS A 127 23.86 -3.21 -28.92
CA LYS A 127 22.83 -3.02 -27.89
C LYS A 127 23.31 -1.98 -26.89
N GLU A 128 22.44 -1.05 -26.53
CA GLU A 128 22.71 -0.01 -25.55
C GLU A 128 21.55 0.15 -24.59
N TRP A 129 21.88 0.40 -23.31
CA TRP A 129 20.88 0.66 -22.28
C TRP A 129 20.79 2.16 -22.01
N VAL A 130 19.56 2.65 -21.89
CA VAL A 130 19.25 4.00 -21.40
C VAL A 130 18.26 3.88 -20.24
N ALA A 131 18.41 4.71 -19.21
CA ALA A 131 17.51 4.68 -18.06
C ALA A 131 17.09 6.08 -17.61
N TYR A 132 15.84 6.14 -17.14
CA TYR A 132 15.23 7.35 -16.60
C TYR A 132 14.54 7.06 -15.27
N ILE A 133 14.49 8.06 -14.38
CA ILE A 133 13.58 8.08 -13.24
C ILE A 133 12.54 9.17 -13.45
N THR A 134 11.28 8.91 -13.08
CA THR A 134 10.16 9.82 -13.30
C THR A 134 9.74 10.49 -12.00
N ASN A 135 9.56 11.82 -12.01
CA ASN A 135 9.01 12.54 -10.86
C ASN A 135 7.47 12.60 -10.89
N LYS A 136 6.86 13.09 -9.80
CA LYS A 136 5.40 13.21 -9.64
C LYS A 136 4.72 14.06 -10.70
N LYS A 137 5.46 14.97 -11.34
CA LYS A 137 5.00 15.81 -12.45
C LYS A 137 5.27 15.15 -13.81
N GLY A 138 5.66 13.88 -13.87
CA GLY A 138 5.95 13.14 -15.09
C GLY A 138 7.05 13.74 -15.96
N TYR A 139 8.05 14.38 -15.34
CA TYR A 139 9.32 14.63 -16.00
C TYR A 139 10.25 13.44 -15.82
N HIS A 140 10.99 13.09 -16.86
CA HIS A 140 11.91 11.97 -16.87
C HIS A 140 13.34 12.50 -16.74
N GLN A 141 14.04 12.12 -15.68
CA GLN A 141 15.46 12.44 -15.49
C GLN A 141 16.30 11.26 -15.94
N GLU A 142 17.22 11.46 -16.88
CA GLU A 142 18.15 10.42 -17.31
C GLU A 142 19.21 10.16 -16.23
N PHE A 143 19.64 8.90 -16.11
CA PHE A 143 20.78 8.54 -15.26
C PHE A 143 21.64 7.45 -15.91
N PRO A 144 22.97 7.47 -15.69
CA PRO A 144 23.88 6.53 -16.33
C PRO A 144 23.70 5.10 -15.82
N ILE A 145 23.67 4.16 -16.75
CA ILE A 145 23.70 2.72 -16.45
C ILE A 145 25.06 2.35 -15.85
N GLY A 146 25.06 1.61 -14.75
CA GLY A 146 26.27 1.22 -14.02
C GLY A 146 26.59 2.13 -12.82
N ALA A 147 25.99 3.33 -12.75
CA ALA A 147 25.98 4.11 -11.53
C ALA A 147 24.85 3.64 -10.58
N LYS A 148 24.93 4.05 -9.31
CA LYS A 148 23.85 3.82 -8.35
C LYS A 148 22.58 4.53 -8.84
N PRO A 149 21.46 3.82 -9.03
CA PRO A 149 20.22 4.45 -9.46
C PRO A 149 19.73 5.50 -8.46
N PRO A 150 19.24 6.67 -8.92
CA PRO A 150 18.63 7.66 -8.03
C PRO A 150 17.35 7.09 -7.42
N ILE A 151 17.06 7.39 -6.15
CA ILE A 151 15.82 6.97 -5.48
C ILE A 151 14.70 8.00 -5.68
N VAL A 152 15.09 9.27 -5.90
CA VAL A 152 14.18 10.40 -6.10
C VAL A 152 14.63 11.15 -7.34
N ALA A 153 13.68 11.38 -8.25
CA ALA A 153 13.89 12.21 -9.42
C ALA A 153 13.96 13.69 -9.02
N GLN A 154 14.86 14.44 -9.64
CA GLN A 154 14.98 15.88 -9.49
C GLN A 154 13.74 16.59 -10.06
N ASP A 155 13.42 17.76 -9.49
CA ASP A 155 12.44 18.65 -10.10
C ASP A 155 13.00 19.29 -11.36
N PHE A 156 12.14 19.45 -12.36
CA PHE A 156 12.49 20.17 -13.58
C PHE A 156 12.50 21.69 -13.30
N ALA A 157 13.62 22.34 -13.60
CA ALA A 157 13.83 23.77 -13.33
C ALA A 157 14.22 24.61 -14.56
N CYS A 158 14.19 24.02 -15.77
CA CYS A 158 14.61 24.71 -16.99
C CYS A 158 13.51 25.66 -17.50
N ASN A 159 13.83 26.94 -17.68
CA ASN A 159 12.85 27.94 -18.14
C ASN A 159 12.83 28.18 -19.66
N LYS A 160 13.64 27.44 -20.43
CA LYS A 160 13.68 27.57 -21.89
C LYS A 160 12.37 27.06 -22.52
N ALA A 161 11.84 27.81 -23.48
CA ALA A 161 10.59 27.48 -24.16
C ALA A 161 10.65 26.08 -24.79
N GLY A 162 9.59 25.28 -24.60
CA GLY A 162 9.48 23.92 -25.13
C GLY A 162 10.28 22.84 -24.37
N HIS A 163 11.20 23.21 -23.48
CA HIS A 163 11.99 22.23 -22.73
C HIS A 163 11.15 21.42 -21.74
N SER A 164 10.09 22.01 -21.17
CA SER A 164 9.19 21.29 -20.25
C SER A 164 8.43 20.16 -20.94
N ALA A 165 8.00 20.37 -22.19
CA ALA A 165 7.40 19.33 -23.01
C ALA A 165 8.42 18.23 -23.33
N ASN A 166 9.64 18.61 -23.77
CA ASN A 166 10.71 17.65 -24.07
C ASN A 166 11.13 16.83 -22.84
N ALA A 167 11.14 17.42 -21.65
CA ALA A 167 11.48 16.73 -20.41
C ALA A 167 10.41 15.70 -19.98
N SER A 168 9.25 15.68 -20.64
CA SER A 168 8.22 14.64 -20.50
C SER A 168 8.36 13.54 -21.56
N LEU A 169 9.40 13.59 -22.39
CA LEU A 169 9.74 12.60 -23.41
C LEU A 169 11.04 11.88 -23.00
N ILE A 170 11.17 10.64 -23.46
CA ILE A 170 12.43 9.89 -23.49
C ILE A 170 12.91 9.82 -24.93
N THR A 171 14.21 9.76 -25.15
CA THR A 171 14.77 9.89 -26.50
C THR A 171 15.59 8.67 -26.86
N VAL A 172 15.39 8.17 -28.08
CA VAL A 172 16.25 7.19 -28.74
C VAL A 172 17.20 7.99 -29.64
N PRO A 173 18.49 8.15 -29.25
CA PRO A 173 19.38 9.07 -29.94
C PRO A 173 19.65 8.63 -31.39
N SER A 174 19.70 9.58 -32.33
CA SER A 174 20.23 9.30 -33.67
C SER A 174 21.74 9.13 -33.62
N ILE A 175 22.26 8.09 -34.29
CA ILE A 175 23.71 7.88 -34.47
C ILE A 175 23.95 7.74 -35.96
N ASN A 176 24.89 8.53 -36.49
CA ASN A 176 25.24 8.53 -37.91
C ASN A 176 25.58 7.10 -38.38
N ASN A 177 24.92 6.65 -39.43
CA ASN A 177 25.08 5.32 -40.05
C ASN A 177 24.75 4.12 -39.14
N ASP A 178 24.16 4.33 -37.96
CA ASP A 178 23.77 3.26 -37.05
C ASP A 178 22.41 3.54 -36.39
N ASP A 179 21.37 3.53 -37.22
CA ASP A 179 20.00 3.83 -36.79
C ASP A 179 19.48 2.77 -35.79
N ALA A 180 18.70 3.23 -34.82
CA ALA A 180 17.93 2.34 -33.96
C ALA A 180 16.90 1.58 -34.80
N GLN A 181 16.87 0.25 -34.66
CA GLN A 181 15.90 -0.61 -35.36
C GLN A 181 14.78 -1.02 -34.41
N ILE A 182 15.17 -1.52 -33.23
CA ILE A 182 14.26 -2.05 -32.22
C ILE A 182 14.56 -1.40 -30.88
N VAL A 183 13.52 -1.05 -30.13
CA VAL A 183 13.63 -0.57 -28.76
C VAL A 183 12.77 -1.44 -27.86
N TYR A 184 13.38 -2.06 -26.85
CA TYR A 184 12.65 -2.74 -25.79
C TYR A 184 12.44 -1.79 -24.62
N LEU A 185 11.24 -1.77 -24.05
CA LEU A 185 10.82 -0.81 -23.03
C LEU A 185 10.25 -1.51 -21.80
N LEU A 186 10.71 -1.10 -20.63
CA LEU A 186 10.19 -1.53 -19.34
C LEU A 186 9.91 -0.32 -18.43
N HIS A 187 8.72 -0.28 -17.85
CA HIS A 187 8.39 0.56 -16.70
C HIS A 187 8.51 -0.28 -15.43
N ALA A 188 9.25 0.22 -14.43
CA ALA A 188 9.49 -0.47 -13.18
C ALA A 188 9.26 0.45 -11.97
N HIS A 189 8.73 -0.08 -10.87
CA HIS A 189 8.54 0.66 -9.61
C HIS A 189 9.77 0.60 -8.69
N ALA A 190 10.79 -0.16 -9.07
CA ALA A 190 12.08 -0.21 -8.38
C ALA A 190 13.23 -0.20 -9.42
N PRO A 191 14.46 0.20 -9.02
CA PRO A 191 15.59 0.17 -9.93
C PRO A 191 15.90 -1.24 -10.41
N LEU A 192 16.15 -1.43 -11.70
CA LEU A 192 16.55 -2.74 -12.23
C LEU A 192 18.01 -3.04 -11.84
N THR A 193 18.26 -4.21 -11.23
CA THR A 193 19.62 -4.64 -10.87
C THR A 193 20.43 -4.99 -12.12
N GLN A 194 21.76 -5.06 -12.00
CA GLN A 194 22.61 -5.47 -13.13
C GLN A 194 22.27 -6.88 -13.62
N LYS A 195 22.05 -7.81 -12.68
CA LYS A 195 21.65 -9.19 -12.98
C LYS A 195 20.35 -9.23 -13.80
N MET A 196 19.33 -8.49 -13.36
CA MET A 196 18.07 -8.44 -14.09
C MET A 196 18.22 -7.78 -15.46
N ARG A 197 18.97 -6.68 -15.59
CA ARG A 197 19.28 -6.08 -16.91
C ARG A 197 19.89 -7.11 -17.88
N ALA A 198 20.91 -7.84 -17.44
CA ALA A 198 21.55 -8.88 -18.26
C ALA A 198 20.56 -9.99 -18.65
N GLN A 199 19.68 -10.39 -17.73
CA GLN A 199 18.65 -11.40 -17.99
C GLN A 199 17.59 -10.93 -19.00
N PHE A 200 17.14 -9.68 -18.91
CA PHE A 200 16.23 -9.09 -19.90
C PHE A 200 16.89 -8.95 -21.27
N GLU A 201 18.15 -8.53 -21.33
CA GLU A 201 18.90 -8.41 -22.59
C GLU A 201 19.13 -9.76 -23.28
N LYS A 202 19.43 -10.81 -22.50
CA LYS A 202 19.65 -12.17 -23.01
C LYS A 202 18.38 -12.76 -23.60
N ASN A 203 17.23 -12.53 -22.97
CA ASN A 203 15.94 -13.16 -23.32
C ASN A 203 14.98 -12.19 -24.01
N ALA A 204 15.49 -11.17 -24.69
CA ALA A 204 14.72 -10.00 -25.08
C ALA A 204 13.42 -10.31 -25.85
N ASP A 205 13.51 -11.03 -26.97
CA ASP A 205 12.36 -11.38 -27.81
C ASP A 205 11.41 -12.38 -27.12
N GLN A 206 11.96 -13.33 -26.34
CA GLN A 206 11.16 -14.25 -25.53
C GLN A 206 10.33 -13.48 -24.50
N TYR A 207 10.92 -12.50 -23.83
CA TYR A 207 10.26 -11.71 -22.80
C TYR A 207 9.20 -10.76 -23.36
N VAL A 208 9.35 -10.33 -24.61
CA VAL A 208 8.27 -9.63 -25.33
C VAL A 208 7.10 -10.56 -25.56
N SER A 209 7.36 -11.76 -26.08
CA SER A 209 6.33 -12.76 -26.38
C SER A 209 5.60 -13.23 -25.13
N SER A 210 6.29 -13.31 -23.99
CA SER A 210 5.71 -13.66 -22.70
C SER A 210 5.05 -12.49 -21.96
N GLY A 211 5.18 -11.25 -22.46
CA GLY A 211 4.56 -10.06 -21.88
C GLY A 211 5.26 -9.49 -20.65
N TYR A 212 6.57 -9.72 -20.46
CA TYR A 212 7.35 -9.10 -19.38
C TYR A 212 7.77 -7.66 -19.68
N TRP A 213 7.92 -7.32 -20.97
CA TRP A 213 8.24 -5.98 -21.44
C TRP A 213 7.82 -5.80 -22.89
N GLN A 214 7.90 -4.58 -23.42
CA GLN A 214 7.36 -4.25 -24.74
C GLN A 214 8.46 -4.00 -25.76
N LYS A 215 8.13 -4.17 -27.04
CA LYS A 215 9.00 -3.93 -28.18
C LYS A 215 8.38 -2.91 -29.10
N ILE A 216 9.21 -1.98 -29.58
CA ILE A 216 8.87 -1.02 -30.62
C ILE A 216 9.81 -1.24 -31.79
N ASP A 217 9.21 -1.38 -32.97
CA ASP A 217 9.89 -1.23 -34.24
C ASP A 217 9.90 0.24 -34.63
N VAL A 218 11.09 0.83 -34.70
CA VAL A 218 11.29 2.25 -34.98
C VAL A 218 10.67 2.63 -36.32
N ALA A 219 10.78 1.77 -37.35
CA ALA A 219 10.29 2.08 -38.69
C ALA A 219 8.75 2.08 -38.77
N LYS A 220 8.07 1.33 -37.89
CA LYS A 220 6.60 1.26 -37.85
C LYS A 220 5.94 2.46 -37.16
N GLY A 221 6.68 3.25 -36.40
CA GLY A 221 6.15 4.44 -35.72
C GLY A 221 4.94 4.12 -34.84
N SER A 222 3.87 4.91 -34.95
CA SER A 222 2.65 4.77 -34.15
C SER A 222 1.67 3.69 -34.63
N SER A 223 1.93 3.03 -35.76
CA SER A 223 1.00 2.05 -36.37
C SER A 223 1.01 0.65 -35.72
N GLN A 224 1.79 0.47 -34.66
CA GLN A 224 2.00 -0.83 -34.02
C GLN A 224 1.28 -0.93 -32.66
N GLN A 225 1.21 -2.16 -32.14
CA GLN A 225 0.61 -2.44 -30.84
C GLN A 225 1.21 -1.57 -29.74
N HIS A 226 0.36 -1.18 -28.78
CA HIS A 226 0.70 -0.32 -27.65
C HIS A 226 1.09 1.12 -27.99
N CYS A 227 1.14 1.48 -29.27
CA CYS A 227 1.46 2.84 -29.70
C CYS A 227 0.19 3.65 -29.96
N LEU A 228 0.25 4.94 -29.67
CA LEU A 228 -0.82 5.90 -29.91
C LEU A 228 -0.45 6.80 -31.07
N SER A 229 -1.40 6.96 -32.00
CA SER A 229 -1.37 8.02 -32.99
C SER A 229 -1.66 9.37 -32.34
N THR A 230 -1.40 10.46 -33.08
CA THR A 230 -1.64 11.82 -32.57
C THR A 230 -3.11 12.09 -32.22
N GLY A 231 -4.06 11.53 -32.99
CA GLY A 231 -5.49 11.67 -32.69
C GLY A 231 -5.92 10.91 -31.43
N GLU A 232 -5.27 9.78 -31.14
CA GLU A 232 -5.57 8.96 -29.96
C GLU A 232 -4.94 9.53 -28.70
N LEU A 233 -3.78 10.16 -28.82
CA LEU A 233 -3.11 10.80 -27.69
C LEU A 233 -4.01 11.83 -27.01
N GLY A 234 -4.64 12.71 -27.78
CA GLY A 234 -5.52 13.75 -27.24
C GLY A 234 -6.87 13.26 -26.68
N THR A 235 -7.25 12.00 -26.96
CA THR A 235 -8.60 11.49 -26.66
C THR A 235 -8.63 10.34 -25.65
N VAL A 236 -7.58 9.53 -25.59
CA VAL A 236 -7.49 8.31 -24.77
C VAL A 236 -6.50 8.49 -23.62
N ALA A 237 -5.41 9.23 -23.85
CA ALA A 237 -4.42 9.46 -22.80
C ALA A 237 -4.92 10.55 -21.84
N LEU A 238 -5.01 10.19 -20.56
CA LEU A 238 -5.36 11.13 -19.50
C LEU A 238 -4.07 11.80 -18.98
N PRO A 239 -3.93 13.13 -19.11
CA PRO A 239 -2.83 13.85 -18.48
C PRO A 239 -2.99 13.78 -16.96
N LEU A 240 -1.89 13.95 -16.22
CA LEU A 240 -2.01 14.22 -14.79
C LEU A 240 -2.43 15.67 -14.60
N ASP A 241 -3.23 15.96 -13.57
CA ASP A 241 -3.60 17.33 -13.22
C ASP A 241 -2.37 18.22 -12.99
N SER A 242 -1.29 17.63 -12.45
CA SER A 242 -0.01 18.31 -12.22
C SER A 242 0.74 18.69 -13.50
N PHE A 243 0.26 18.29 -14.69
CA PHE A 243 0.95 18.63 -15.94
C PHE A 243 0.75 20.06 -16.40
N GLY A 244 -0.40 20.66 -16.04
CA GLY A 244 -0.84 21.92 -16.63
C GLY A 244 -1.29 21.75 -18.07
N SER A 245 -2.40 22.39 -18.43
CA SER A 245 -2.98 22.35 -19.78
C SER A 245 -1.99 22.80 -20.85
N SER A 246 -1.17 23.83 -20.56
CA SER A 246 -0.19 24.39 -21.49
C SER A 246 0.88 23.38 -21.93
N ARG A 247 1.42 22.59 -21.00
CA ARG A 247 2.44 21.58 -21.31
C ARG A 247 1.86 20.44 -22.12
N TRP A 248 0.66 19.98 -21.77
CA TRP A 248 -0.03 18.94 -22.54
C TRP A 248 -0.31 19.39 -23.98
N SER A 249 -0.78 20.62 -24.16
CA SER A 249 -0.97 21.20 -25.50
C SER A 249 0.35 21.29 -26.28
N ALA A 250 1.46 21.65 -25.63
CA ALA A 250 2.78 21.68 -26.28
C ALA A 250 3.28 20.29 -26.71
N ILE A 251 2.99 19.24 -25.93
CA ILE A 251 3.29 17.84 -26.32
C ILE A 251 2.45 17.46 -27.54
N ASN A 252 1.13 17.66 -27.50
CA ASN A 252 0.26 17.36 -28.64
C ASN A 252 0.67 18.12 -29.91
N LYS A 253 1.08 19.38 -29.78
CA LYS A 253 1.62 20.17 -30.89
C LYS A 253 2.84 19.50 -31.55
N LYS A 254 3.79 18.99 -30.75
CA LYS A 254 4.98 18.28 -31.28
C LYS A 254 4.61 17.01 -32.04
N PHE A 255 3.65 16.24 -31.53
CA PHE A 255 3.13 15.05 -32.19
C PHE A 255 2.43 15.37 -33.53
N ASN A 256 1.78 16.53 -33.63
CA ASN A 256 1.17 17.00 -34.88
C ASN A 256 2.21 17.50 -35.89
N GLU A 257 3.20 18.28 -35.44
CA GLU A 257 4.20 18.88 -36.32
C GLU A 257 5.24 17.88 -36.81
N LYS A 258 5.57 16.87 -35.99
CA LYS A 258 6.62 15.88 -36.28
C LYS A 258 6.16 14.45 -35.93
N PRO A 259 5.14 13.92 -36.61
CA PRO A 259 4.54 12.62 -36.27
C PRO A 259 5.48 11.42 -36.51
N LYS A 260 6.52 11.58 -37.35
CA LYS A 260 7.55 10.54 -37.56
C LYS A 260 8.63 10.53 -36.48
N ASP A 261 8.80 11.65 -35.78
CA ASP A 261 9.83 11.81 -34.74
C ASP A 261 9.26 11.58 -33.33
N HIS A 262 7.94 11.36 -33.20
CA HIS A 262 7.24 11.22 -31.92
C HIS A 262 6.34 9.99 -31.90
N ILE A 263 6.49 9.17 -30.86
CA ILE A 263 5.67 7.97 -30.65
C ILE A 263 5.13 7.98 -29.22
N GLY A 264 3.82 7.83 -29.06
CA GLY A 264 3.19 7.66 -27.75
C GLY A 264 3.09 6.19 -27.45
N VAL A 265 3.53 5.74 -26.27
CA VAL A 265 3.61 4.30 -25.97
C VAL A 265 2.98 4.03 -24.62
N ALA A 266 1.92 3.22 -24.60
CA ALA A 266 1.30 2.75 -23.37
C ALA A 266 2.08 1.56 -22.82
N LEU A 267 2.85 1.78 -21.76
CA LEU A 267 3.66 0.74 -21.13
C LEU A 267 2.84 -0.14 -20.19
N TYR A 268 3.22 -1.42 -20.07
CA TYR A 268 2.67 -2.32 -19.07
C TYR A 268 2.95 -1.79 -17.67
N ASP A 269 1.91 -1.64 -16.87
CA ASP A 269 2.00 -1.26 -15.45
C ASP A 269 1.00 -2.08 -14.60
N PRO A 270 1.18 -3.41 -14.51
CA PRO A 270 0.27 -4.26 -13.75
C PRO A 270 0.26 -3.91 -12.25
N ILE A 271 1.41 -3.45 -11.71
CA ILE A 271 1.52 -2.96 -10.33
C ILE A 271 0.68 -1.69 -10.16
N GLY A 272 0.79 -0.72 -11.06
CA GLY A 272 0.04 0.53 -11.01
C GLY A 272 -1.45 0.34 -11.25
N ILE A 273 -1.87 -0.61 -12.10
CA ILE A 273 -3.28 -0.99 -12.25
C ILE A 273 -3.81 -1.56 -10.94
N THR A 274 -3.11 -2.55 -10.37
CA THR A 274 -3.52 -3.19 -9.11
C THR A 274 -3.58 -2.17 -7.97
N SER A 275 -2.55 -1.34 -7.84
CA SER A 275 -2.49 -0.25 -6.87
C SER A 275 -3.63 0.74 -7.07
N LYS A 276 -3.96 1.12 -8.31
CA LYS A 276 -5.05 2.06 -8.58
C LYS A 276 -6.43 1.48 -8.23
N LEU A 277 -6.66 0.20 -8.51
CA LEU A 277 -7.86 -0.50 -8.10
C LEU A 277 -7.97 -0.56 -6.57
N ASN A 278 -6.87 -0.84 -5.87
CA ASN A 278 -6.86 -0.84 -4.41
C ASN A 278 -7.11 0.56 -3.83
N GLU A 279 -6.44 1.58 -4.37
CA GLU A 279 -6.59 2.98 -3.99
C GLU A 279 -8.04 3.44 -4.19
N ASP A 280 -8.62 3.24 -5.38
CA ASP A 280 -9.99 3.66 -5.65
C ASP A 280 -11.01 2.86 -4.83
N ARG A 281 -10.74 1.58 -4.52
CA ARG A 281 -11.55 0.80 -3.59
C ARG A 281 -11.49 1.40 -2.19
N ASN A 282 -10.32 1.79 -1.69
CA ASN A 282 -10.16 2.28 -0.32
C ASN A 282 -10.56 3.77 -0.17
N ILE A 283 -10.03 4.66 -1.01
CA ILE A 283 -10.29 6.11 -0.91
C ILE A 283 -11.76 6.42 -1.19
N LEU A 284 -12.28 5.98 -2.33
CA LEU A 284 -13.59 6.44 -2.77
C LEU A 284 -14.73 5.71 -2.05
N SER A 285 -14.51 4.48 -1.59
CA SER A 285 -15.54 3.78 -0.81
C SER A 285 -15.67 4.34 0.60
N PHE A 286 -14.59 4.85 1.18
CA PHE A 286 -14.60 5.45 2.52
C PHE A 286 -14.73 6.98 2.51
N GLN A 287 -14.85 7.62 1.33
CA GLN A 287 -14.98 9.07 1.22
C GLN A 287 -16.17 9.63 2.01
N GLY A 288 -17.29 8.89 2.07
CA GLY A 288 -18.46 9.29 2.86
C GLY A 288 -18.20 9.30 4.36
N LEU A 289 -17.53 8.28 4.89
CA LEU A 289 -17.11 8.22 6.28
C LEU A 289 -16.04 9.28 6.59
N ASP A 290 -15.04 9.43 5.73
CA ASP A 290 -13.98 10.45 5.87
C ASP A 290 -14.57 11.87 5.90
N SER A 291 -15.51 12.17 4.99
CA SER A 291 -16.21 13.46 4.98
C SER A 291 -17.04 13.67 6.24
N PHE A 292 -17.72 12.63 6.71
CA PHE A 292 -18.48 12.67 7.96
C PHE A 292 -17.58 12.94 9.16
N LEU A 293 -16.43 12.25 9.27
CA LEU A 293 -15.48 12.41 10.38
C LEU A 293 -14.79 13.78 10.37
N LYS A 294 -14.48 14.32 9.19
CA LYS A 294 -13.87 15.66 9.04
C LYS A 294 -14.84 16.81 9.28
N LYS A 295 -16.15 16.57 9.23
CA LYS A 295 -17.16 17.61 9.47
C LYS A 295 -16.96 18.22 10.85
N GLN A 296 -16.88 19.56 10.90
CA GLN A 296 -16.80 20.32 12.14
C GLN A 296 -18.18 20.87 12.52
N GLU A 297 -18.56 20.68 13.78
CA GLU A 297 -19.78 21.23 14.38
C GLU A 297 -19.42 21.70 15.79
N ASN A 298 -19.86 22.91 16.15
CA ASN A 298 -19.63 23.48 17.48
C ASN A 298 -18.15 23.48 17.91
N GLY A 299 -17.23 23.70 16.95
CA GLY A 299 -15.79 23.77 17.19
C GLY A 299 -15.05 22.43 17.24
N PHE A 300 -15.74 21.30 17.11
CA PHE A 300 -15.13 19.96 17.13
C PHE A 300 -15.44 19.16 15.87
N SER A 301 -14.48 18.37 15.40
CA SER A 301 -14.73 17.41 14.32
C SER A 301 -15.48 16.18 14.85
N ASN A 302 -16.23 15.50 13.99
CA ASN A 302 -16.80 14.21 14.34
C ASN A 302 -15.71 13.15 14.63
N GLU A 303 -14.52 13.28 14.04
CA GLU A 303 -13.36 12.48 14.43
C GLU A 303 -13.00 12.69 15.91
N HIS A 304 -13.00 13.94 16.39
CA HIS A 304 -12.79 14.24 17.80
C HIS A 304 -13.90 13.64 18.68
N LYS A 305 -15.17 13.76 18.24
CA LYS A 305 -16.31 13.13 18.94
C LYS A 305 -16.15 11.61 19.03
N LEU A 306 -15.70 10.94 17.96
CA LEU A 306 -15.44 9.50 17.93
C LEU A 306 -14.32 9.10 18.90
N GLN A 307 -13.23 9.87 18.95
CA GLN A 307 -12.13 9.65 19.90
C GLN A 307 -12.61 9.80 21.34
N THR A 308 -13.39 10.84 21.64
CA THR A 308 -13.96 11.08 22.97
C THR A 308 -14.93 9.98 23.37
N MET A 309 -15.83 9.55 22.48
CA MET A 309 -16.72 8.41 22.72
C MET A 309 -15.93 7.13 23.04
N THR A 310 -14.88 6.85 22.27
CA THR A 310 -14.00 5.69 22.51
C THR A 310 -13.28 5.79 23.86
N LEU A 311 -12.86 6.99 24.26
CA LEU A 311 -12.25 7.22 25.57
C LEU A 311 -13.25 6.96 26.71
N ILE A 312 -14.50 7.40 26.56
CA ILE A 312 -15.58 7.14 27.53
C ILE A 312 -15.81 5.62 27.66
N ASP A 313 -15.89 4.89 26.55
CA ASP A 313 -16.00 3.43 26.55
C ASP A 313 -14.82 2.78 27.28
N ASN A 314 -13.60 3.19 26.95
CA ASN A 314 -12.38 2.67 27.57
C ASN A 314 -12.33 2.94 29.08
N MET A 315 -12.79 4.11 29.53
CA MET A 315 -12.88 4.42 30.96
C MET A 315 -13.87 3.49 31.68
N LYS A 316 -15.03 3.22 31.07
CA LYS A 316 -16.01 2.27 31.59
C LYS A 316 -15.43 0.85 31.64
N GLU A 317 -14.84 0.39 30.53
CA GLU A 317 -14.22 -0.95 30.44
C GLU A 317 -13.08 -1.11 31.45
N THR A 318 -12.24 -0.08 31.63
CA THR A 318 -11.13 -0.10 32.60
C THR A 318 -11.61 -0.24 34.04
N LEU A 319 -12.71 0.42 34.41
CA LEU A 319 -13.31 0.26 35.74
C LEU A 319 -13.72 -1.20 36.00
N ILE A 320 -14.36 -1.83 35.02
CA ILE A 320 -14.77 -3.23 35.10
C ILE A 320 -13.53 -4.13 35.13
N ALA A 321 -12.56 -3.93 34.23
CA ALA A 321 -11.34 -4.72 34.13
C ALA A 321 -10.52 -4.68 35.42
N ASN A 322 -10.38 -3.52 36.05
CA ASN A 322 -9.69 -3.37 37.34
C ASN A 322 -10.40 -4.14 38.46
N SER A 323 -11.74 -4.11 38.47
CA SER A 323 -12.55 -4.89 39.42
C SER A 323 -12.40 -6.40 39.21
N ILE A 324 -12.41 -6.86 37.95
CA ILE A 324 -12.13 -8.26 37.58
C ILE A 324 -10.74 -8.65 38.06
N GLN A 325 -9.72 -7.85 37.76
CA GLN A 325 -8.34 -8.16 38.13
C GLN A 325 -8.17 -8.25 39.65
N ALA A 326 -8.79 -7.36 40.42
CA ALA A 326 -8.75 -7.42 41.87
C ALA A 326 -9.43 -8.69 42.43
N LYS A 327 -10.57 -9.09 41.86
CA LYS A 327 -11.25 -10.34 42.25
C LYS A 327 -10.45 -11.58 41.84
N PHE A 328 -9.86 -11.60 40.65
CA PHE A 328 -9.03 -12.69 40.17
C PHE A 328 -7.80 -12.88 41.05
N LYS A 329 -7.11 -11.79 41.42
CA LYS A 329 -6.00 -11.85 42.38
C LYS A 329 -6.42 -12.55 43.69
N ARG A 330 -7.58 -12.20 44.25
CA ARG A 330 -8.09 -12.85 45.48
C ARG A 330 -8.40 -14.33 45.27
N ILE A 331 -9.07 -14.68 44.17
CA ILE A 331 -9.41 -16.06 43.84
C ILE A 331 -8.14 -16.91 43.67
N ASP A 332 -7.17 -16.39 42.93
CA ASP A 332 -5.92 -17.07 42.63
C ASP A 332 -5.06 -17.22 43.89
N SER A 333 -4.99 -16.19 44.75
CA SER A 333 -4.33 -16.28 46.05
C SER A 333 -4.99 -17.31 46.96
N ASN A 334 -6.32 -17.36 47.02
CA ASN A 334 -7.04 -18.37 47.81
C ASN A 334 -6.79 -19.79 47.29
N GLU A 335 -6.74 -19.98 45.96
CA GLU A 335 -6.44 -21.28 45.36
C GLU A 335 -4.97 -21.69 45.59
N GLN A 336 -4.03 -20.76 45.50
CA GLN A 336 -2.63 -21.00 45.84
C GLN A 336 -2.48 -21.42 47.31
N GLN A 337 -3.14 -20.72 48.23
CA GLN A 337 -3.12 -21.07 49.65
C GLN A 337 -3.76 -22.44 49.90
N ARG A 338 -4.89 -22.75 49.25
CA ARG A 338 -5.51 -24.08 49.31
C ARG A 338 -4.53 -25.18 48.87
N LYS A 339 -3.85 -24.99 47.73
CA LYS A 339 -2.86 -25.95 47.20
C LYS A 339 -1.69 -26.14 48.16
N GLN A 340 -1.14 -25.05 48.70
CA GLN A 340 -0.06 -25.11 49.70
C GLN A 340 -0.44 -25.93 50.94
N ILE A 341 -1.70 -25.95 51.34
CA ILE A 341 -2.18 -26.75 52.47
C ILE A 341 -2.48 -28.19 52.03
N THR A 342 -3.25 -28.37 50.96
CA THR A 342 -3.83 -29.68 50.60
C THR A 342 -2.87 -30.60 49.84
N ASP A 343 -2.00 -30.06 48.99
CA ASP A 343 -1.10 -30.86 48.16
C ASP A 343 -0.06 -31.63 49.01
N PRO A 344 0.60 -31.03 50.03
CA PRO A 344 1.52 -31.78 50.88
C PRO A 344 0.86 -32.92 51.64
N HIS A 345 -0.37 -32.74 52.12
CA HIS A 345 -1.13 -33.79 52.82
C HIS A 345 -1.48 -34.95 51.88
N LEU A 346 -1.88 -34.66 50.64
CA LEU A 346 -2.17 -35.68 49.64
C LEU A 346 -0.89 -36.45 49.25
N GLN A 347 0.22 -35.75 49.04
CA GLN A 347 1.51 -36.37 48.74
C GLN A 347 2.00 -37.28 49.89
N ALA A 348 1.88 -36.82 51.14
CA ALA A 348 2.23 -37.63 52.30
C ALA A 348 1.35 -38.89 52.42
N ALA A 349 0.06 -38.81 52.07
CA ALA A 349 -0.85 -39.96 52.03
C ALA A 349 -0.48 -40.96 50.92
N ILE A 350 -0.10 -40.48 49.74
CA ILE A 350 0.40 -41.30 48.63
C ILE A 350 1.68 -42.04 49.05
N GLN A 351 2.68 -41.33 49.59
CA GLN A 351 3.93 -41.93 50.06
C GLN A 351 3.73 -42.94 51.19
N ARG A 352 2.75 -42.71 52.08
CA ARG A 352 2.41 -43.68 53.13
C ARG A 352 1.77 -44.94 52.55
N ALA A 353 0.85 -44.80 51.58
CA ALA A 353 0.25 -45.94 50.89
C ALA A 353 1.29 -46.76 50.11
N GLU A 354 2.26 -46.10 49.47
CA GLU A 354 3.39 -46.74 48.80
C GLU A 354 4.25 -47.56 49.78
N ARG A 355 4.63 -46.98 50.92
CA ARG A 355 5.43 -47.66 51.95
C ARG A 355 4.73 -48.86 52.60
N MET A 356 3.41 -48.80 52.75
CA MET A 356 2.62 -49.90 53.33
C MET A 356 2.25 -51.00 52.32
N GLY A 357 2.61 -50.85 51.04
CA GLY A 357 2.29 -51.82 50.00
C GLY A 357 0.79 -51.93 49.67
N ASP A 358 -0.03 -50.96 50.10
CA ASP A 358 -1.48 -50.95 49.87
C ASP A 358 -1.80 -50.47 48.45
N LYS A 359 -1.70 -51.38 47.49
CA LYS A 359 -1.87 -51.11 46.05
C LYS A 359 -3.24 -50.51 45.73
N LYS A 360 -4.31 -50.97 46.38
CA LYS A 360 -5.68 -50.50 46.14
C LYS A 360 -5.84 -49.05 46.60
N ARG A 361 -5.30 -48.70 47.78
CA ARG A 361 -5.33 -47.32 48.28
C ARG A 361 -4.46 -46.38 47.45
N LEU A 362 -3.29 -46.84 47.02
CA LEU A 362 -2.40 -46.06 46.17
C LEU A 362 -3.06 -45.67 44.84
N GLU A 363 -3.69 -46.63 44.17
CA GLU A 363 -4.37 -46.40 42.90
C GLU A 363 -5.57 -45.44 43.05
N ASN A 364 -6.33 -45.58 44.14
CA ASN A 364 -7.41 -44.64 44.46
C ASN A 364 -6.90 -43.20 44.70
N LEU A 365 -5.77 -43.03 45.41
CA LEU A 365 -5.20 -41.71 45.69
C LEU A 365 -4.62 -41.04 44.43
N LYS A 366 -3.94 -41.80 43.55
CA LYS A 366 -3.43 -41.29 42.26
C LYS A 366 -4.56 -40.92 41.30
N ASN A 367 -5.64 -41.71 41.27
CA ASN A 367 -6.85 -41.37 40.51
C ASN A 367 -7.57 -40.14 41.09
N PHE A 368 -7.59 -39.98 42.42
CA PHE A 368 -8.10 -38.78 43.07
C PHE A 368 -7.28 -37.54 42.70
N GLU A 369 -5.95 -37.60 42.76
CA GLU A 369 -5.05 -36.50 42.37
C GLU A 369 -5.30 -36.05 40.91
N LYS A 370 -5.35 -37.00 39.98
CA LYS A 370 -5.62 -36.73 38.56
C LYS A 370 -6.98 -36.06 38.35
N ASN A 371 -8.04 -36.59 38.97
CA ASN A 371 -9.40 -36.05 38.81
C ASN A 371 -9.66 -34.77 39.64
N ALA A 372 -8.94 -34.57 40.74
CA ALA A 372 -9.04 -33.38 41.58
C ALA A 372 -8.52 -32.14 40.85
N SER A 373 -7.48 -32.28 40.03
CA SER A 373 -6.95 -31.17 39.22
C SER A 373 -7.97 -30.64 38.21
N ALA A 374 -8.64 -31.52 37.46
CA ALA A 374 -9.66 -31.16 36.48
C ALA A 374 -10.91 -30.56 37.13
N LYS A 375 -11.37 -31.14 38.25
CA LYS A 375 -12.50 -30.59 39.03
C LYS A 375 -12.17 -29.22 39.63
N ALA A 376 -10.95 -29.05 40.15
CA ALA A 376 -10.50 -27.76 40.69
C ALA A 376 -10.38 -26.69 39.60
N ALA A 377 -9.89 -27.05 38.40
CA ALA A 377 -9.82 -26.14 37.27
C ALA A 377 -11.23 -25.69 36.81
N ALA A 378 -12.18 -26.61 36.69
CA ALA A 378 -13.57 -26.28 36.34
C ALA A 378 -14.25 -25.40 37.41
N GLU A 379 -13.99 -25.66 38.69
CA GLU A 379 -14.51 -24.85 39.79
C GLU A 379 -13.87 -23.46 39.83
N LEU A 380 -12.57 -23.36 39.53
CA LEU A 380 -11.86 -22.08 39.40
C LEU A 380 -12.43 -21.24 38.25
N GLU A 381 -12.72 -21.86 37.10
CA GLU A 381 -13.34 -21.20 35.96
C GLU A 381 -14.74 -20.68 36.30
N LYS A 382 -15.56 -21.46 37.02
CA LYS A 382 -16.87 -21.01 37.53
C LYS A 382 -16.73 -19.80 38.46
N LYS A 383 -15.79 -19.85 39.41
CA LYS A 383 -15.52 -18.73 40.33
C LYS A 383 -15.07 -17.47 39.58
N ARG A 384 -14.23 -17.62 38.55
CA ARG A 384 -13.81 -16.51 37.69
C ARG A 384 -14.97 -15.96 36.86
N ALA A 385 -15.79 -16.81 36.26
CA ALA A 385 -16.98 -16.40 35.50
C ALA A 385 -17.97 -15.63 36.38
N GLU A 386 -18.21 -16.11 37.60
CA GLU A 386 -19.05 -15.42 38.59
C GLU A 386 -18.43 -14.08 39.05
N ALA A 387 -17.11 -14.05 39.26
CA ALA A 387 -16.40 -12.81 39.55
C ALA A 387 -16.49 -11.78 38.42
N VAL A 388 -16.46 -12.22 37.16
CA VAL A 388 -16.70 -11.35 35.99
C VAL A 388 -18.12 -10.77 36.06
N LYS A 389 -19.15 -11.59 36.23
CA LYS A 389 -20.55 -11.11 36.35
C LYS A 389 -20.70 -10.06 37.45
N GLN A 390 -20.18 -10.35 38.65
CA GLN A 390 -20.24 -9.43 39.78
C GLN A 390 -19.44 -8.14 39.54
N ALA A 391 -18.27 -8.25 38.90
CA ALA A 391 -17.45 -7.09 38.56
C ALA A 391 -18.12 -6.21 37.50
N THR A 392 -18.80 -6.80 36.51
CA THR A 392 -19.59 -6.08 35.51
C THR A 392 -20.73 -5.31 36.19
N VAL A 393 -21.57 -5.98 37.00
CA VAL A 393 -22.67 -5.31 37.72
C VAL A 393 -22.16 -4.20 38.64
N GLY A 394 -21.09 -4.47 39.39
CA GLY A 394 -20.47 -3.48 40.27
C GLY A 394 -19.85 -2.30 39.50
N GLY A 395 -19.22 -2.57 38.37
CA GLY A 395 -18.62 -1.58 37.49
C GLY A 395 -19.68 -0.71 36.80
N ASP A 396 -20.78 -1.30 36.31
CA ASP A 396 -21.92 -0.56 35.77
C ASP A 396 -22.54 0.35 36.84
N LYS A 397 -22.74 -0.16 38.07
CA LYS A 397 -23.22 0.66 39.19
C LYS A 397 -22.27 1.80 39.55
N ALA A 398 -20.96 1.55 39.52
CA ALA A 398 -19.94 2.59 39.75
C ALA A 398 -19.90 3.63 38.62
N TRP A 399 -20.23 3.22 37.40
CA TRP A 399 -20.30 4.07 36.22
C TRP A 399 -21.50 5.03 36.23
N GLU A 400 -22.59 4.67 36.90
CA GLU A 400 -23.84 5.45 36.90
C GLU A 400 -23.66 6.94 37.27
N LYS A 401 -22.76 7.27 38.19
CA LYS A 401 -22.51 8.68 38.54
C LYS A 401 -21.90 9.49 37.38
N TYR A 402 -21.10 8.85 36.53
CA TYR A 402 -20.50 9.46 35.35
C TYR A 402 -21.50 9.45 34.19
N ARG A 403 -22.29 8.38 34.06
CA ARG A 403 -23.37 8.26 33.06
C ARG A 403 -24.33 9.45 33.12
N LYS A 404 -24.70 9.91 34.32
CA LYS A 404 -25.57 11.08 34.55
C LYS A 404 -24.99 12.42 34.07
N GLN A 405 -23.68 12.50 33.84
CA GLN A 405 -23.01 13.69 33.33
C GLN A 405 -22.87 13.68 31.80
N LEU A 406 -23.31 12.60 31.15
CA LEU A 406 -23.20 12.40 29.72
C LEU A 406 -24.58 12.50 29.08
N ASP A 407 -24.62 13.10 27.90
CA ASP A 407 -25.77 13.01 27.00
C ASP A 407 -25.71 11.64 26.28
N ILE A 408 -26.36 10.64 26.88
CA ILE A 408 -26.33 9.26 26.38
C ILE A 408 -27.07 9.13 25.06
N ASP A 409 -28.18 9.86 24.88
CA ASP A 409 -28.96 9.80 23.65
C ASP A 409 -28.15 10.36 22.47
N ALA A 410 -27.46 11.49 22.67
CA ALA A 410 -26.56 12.06 21.66
C ALA A 410 -25.37 11.14 21.35
N LEU A 411 -24.80 10.46 22.37
CA LEU A 411 -23.72 9.49 22.17
C LEU A 411 -24.19 8.27 21.36
N GLU A 412 -25.37 7.73 21.67
CA GLU A 412 -25.94 6.58 20.94
C GLU A 412 -26.32 6.95 19.51
N GLU A 413 -26.89 8.15 19.29
CA GLU A 413 -27.19 8.65 17.96
C GLU A 413 -25.89 8.82 17.15
N PHE A 414 -24.85 9.42 17.74
CA PHE A 414 -23.56 9.57 17.09
C PHE A 414 -22.95 8.20 16.72
N ARG A 415 -23.04 7.21 17.61
CA ARG A 415 -22.59 5.83 17.34
C ARG A 415 -23.34 5.21 16.16
N LYS A 416 -24.67 5.30 16.15
CA LYS A 416 -25.51 4.80 15.04
C LYS A 416 -25.12 5.44 13.70
N ASN A 417 -24.80 6.74 13.72
CA ASN A 417 -24.35 7.44 12.51
C ASN A 417 -22.97 6.96 12.04
N VAL A 418 -22.01 6.76 12.95
CA VAL A 418 -20.69 6.20 12.61
C VAL A 418 -20.83 4.78 12.05
N ASP A 419 -21.61 3.92 12.70
CA ASP A 419 -21.83 2.55 12.27
C ASP A 419 -22.48 2.50 10.89
N LYS A 420 -23.55 3.27 10.68
CA LYS A 420 -24.21 3.39 9.37
C LYS A 420 -23.24 3.85 8.27
N LYS A 421 -22.43 4.89 8.53
CA LYS A 421 -21.45 5.40 7.55
C LYS A 421 -20.34 4.40 7.27
N SER A 422 -19.96 3.62 8.27
CA SER A 422 -18.98 2.55 8.14
C SER A 422 -19.54 1.42 7.28
N ASP A 423 -20.75 0.95 7.57
CA ASP A 423 -21.44 -0.09 6.79
C ASP A 423 -21.67 0.33 5.33
N GLU A 424 -22.09 1.58 5.09
CA GLU A 424 -22.18 2.15 3.74
C GLU A 424 -20.82 2.08 3.01
N SER A 425 -19.73 2.38 3.72
CA SER A 425 -18.36 2.37 3.17
C SER A 425 -17.86 0.96 2.88
N TYR A 426 -18.10 0.00 3.78
CA TYR A 426 -17.75 -1.41 3.56
C TYR A 426 -18.53 -2.01 2.40
N ASN A 427 -19.83 -1.74 2.32
CA ASN A 427 -20.66 -2.18 1.20
C ASN A 427 -20.20 -1.57 -0.13
N ALA A 428 -19.79 -0.30 -0.13
CA ALA A 428 -19.18 0.33 -1.30
C ALA A 428 -17.85 -0.34 -1.69
N ALA A 429 -16.96 -0.61 -0.73
CA ALA A 429 -15.67 -1.26 -0.97
C ALA A 429 -15.84 -2.69 -1.51
N ALA A 430 -16.83 -3.43 -0.99
CA ALA A 430 -17.16 -4.78 -1.42
C ALA A 430 -17.64 -4.82 -2.89
N ARG A 431 -18.28 -3.77 -3.41
CA ARG A 431 -18.68 -3.72 -4.83
C ARG A 431 -17.46 -3.74 -5.76
N TYR A 432 -16.39 -3.05 -5.40
CA TYR A 432 -15.19 -2.90 -6.24
C TYR A 432 -14.13 -3.98 -5.97
N VAL A 433 -14.35 -4.88 -5.00
CA VAL A 433 -13.32 -5.85 -4.57
C VAL A 433 -12.94 -6.83 -5.67
N ASP A 434 -13.90 -7.29 -6.48
CA ASP A 434 -13.66 -8.31 -7.50
C ASP A 434 -12.65 -7.83 -8.54
N ASP A 435 -12.77 -6.58 -9.02
CA ASP A 435 -11.88 -6.02 -10.03
C ASP A 435 -10.44 -5.93 -9.51
N HIS A 436 -10.27 -5.48 -8.26
CA HIS A 436 -8.98 -5.46 -7.58
C HIS A 436 -8.41 -6.87 -7.38
N TYR A 437 -9.24 -7.78 -6.84
CA TYR A 437 -8.84 -9.16 -6.54
C TYR A 437 -8.39 -9.90 -7.81
N ASN A 438 -9.14 -9.77 -8.91
CA ASN A 438 -8.81 -10.38 -10.19
C ASN A 438 -7.43 -9.96 -10.70
N TRP A 439 -7.07 -8.69 -10.51
CA TRP A 439 -5.73 -8.20 -10.84
C TRP A 439 -4.67 -8.69 -9.85
N LEU A 440 -4.98 -8.70 -8.56
CA LEU A 440 -4.07 -9.13 -7.50
C LEU A 440 -3.64 -10.59 -7.66
N VAL A 441 -4.54 -11.48 -8.10
CA VAL A 441 -4.23 -12.90 -8.33
C VAL A 441 -3.82 -13.21 -9.78
N SER A 442 -3.66 -12.19 -10.62
CA SER A 442 -3.39 -12.39 -12.04
C SER A 442 -1.95 -12.77 -12.35
N SER A 443 -1.76 -13.56 -13.42
CA SER A 443 -0.43 -13.79 -13.99
C SER A 443 0.23 -12.49 -14.48
N ASN A 444 -0.55 -11.48 -14.86
CA ASN A 444 -0.04 -10.18 -15.29
C ASN A 444 0.69 -9.46 -14.14
N LEU A 445 0.16 -9.52 -12.91
CA LEU A 445 0.84 -8.96 -11.74
C LEU A 445 2.14 -9.71 -11.43
N ILE A 446 2.12 -11.05 -11.48
CA ILE A 446 3.32 -11.88 -11.29
C ILE A 446 4.41 -11.49 -12.29
N LYS A 447 4.05 -11.30 -13.58
CA LYS A 447 4.99 -10.81 -14.60
C LYS A 447 5.51 -9.41 -14.28
N GLY A 448 4.65 -8.52 -13.78
CA GLY A 448 5.06 -7.19 -13.32
C GLY A 448 6.03 -7.19 -12.15
N LEU A 449 5.97 -8.21 -11.30
CA LEU A 449 6.88 -8.39 -10.17
C LEU A 449 8.17 -9.12 -10.55
N PHE A 450 8.28 -9.61 -11.79
CA PHE A 450 9.42 -10.42 -12.23
C PHE A 450 10.75 -9.68 -12.19
N TYR A 451 10.75 -8.35 -12.33
CA TYR A 451 11.97 -7.56 -12.35
C TYR A 451 12.61 -7.40 -10.96
N PHE A 452 11.92 -7.77 -9.88
CA PHE A 452 12.52 -7.86 -8.55
C PHE A 452 13.41 -9.11 -8.48
N ASP A 453 14.54 -9.02 -7.77
CA ASP A 453 15.46 -10.15 -7.66
C ASP A 453 14.81 -11.30 -6.88
N GLN A 454 14.42 -12.36 -7.59
CA GLN A 454 13.76 -13.54 -7.02
C GLN A 454 14.69 -14.45 -6.21
N SER A 455 16.00 -14.26 -6.32
CA SER A 455 17.01 -15.08 -5.65
C SER A 455 17.48 -14.51 -4.30
N GLU A 456 16.83 -13.44 -3.86
CA GLU A 456 17.26 -12.72 -2.67
C GLU A 456 16.72 -13.34 -1.39
N GLU A 457 17.61 -13.82 -0.52
CA GLU A 457 17.28 -14.24 0.84
C GLU A 457 17.51 -13.06 1.82
N LEU A 458 16.44 -12.59 2.47
CA LEU A 458 16.53 -11.60 3.55
C LEU A 458 17.15 -12.27 4.79
N LYS A 459 18.47 -12.32 4.88
CA LYS A 459 19.19 -12.75 6.09
C LYS A 459 19.27 -11.58 7.07
N GLN A 460 18.99 -11.84 8.35
CA GLN A 460 19.09 -10.82 9.41
C GLN A 460 20.45 -10.09 9.31
N GLY A 461 20.40 -8.78 9.08
CA GLY A 461 21.56 -7.89 9.12
C GLY A 461 22.47 -7.88 7.89
N LYS A 462 22.19 -8.64 6.82
CA LYS A 462 22.99 -8.61 5.58
C LYS A 462 22.10 -8.61 4.35
N VAL A 463 21.76 -7.42 3.87
CA VAL A 463 21.11 -7.23 2.58
C VAL A 463 22.16 -6.85 1.55
N ALA A 464 22.11 -7.42 0.34
CA ALA A 464 23.00 -7.03 -0.75
C ALA A 464 22.84 -5.51 -1.02
N LYS A 465 23.94 -4.79 -1.28
CA LYS A 465 23.94 -3.33 -1.49
C LYS A 465 23.01 -2.84 -2.63
N GLU A 466 22.60 -3.75 -3.52
CA GLU A 466 21.73 -3.49 -4.68
C GLU A 466 20.38 -4.21 -4.63
N SER A 467 20.03 -4.77 -3.46
CA SER A 467 18.75 -5.42 -3.22
C SER A 467 17.58 -4.46 -3.32
N ASN A 468 16.46 -4.96 -3.85
CA ASN A 468 15.16 -4.32 -3.77
C ASN A 468 14.13 -5.13 -2.97
N GLY A 469 14.55 -6.16 -2.21
CA GLY A 469 13.64 -7.04 -1.47
C GLY A 469 12.74 -6.29 -0.48
N PHE A 470 13.25 -5.23 0.17
CA PHE A 470 12.42 -4.36 1.01
C PHE A 470 11.35 -3.60 0.20
N ILE A 471 11.71 -3.06 -0.97
CA ILE A 471 10.77 -2.35 -1.85
C ILE A 471 9.67 -3.31 -2.31
N PHE A 472 10.04 -4.54 -2.68
CA PHE A 472 9.09 -5.59 -3.02
C PHE A 472 8.09 -5.86 -1.88
N HIS A 473 8.58 -6.02 -0.66
CA HIS A 473 7.74 -6.27 0.51
C HIS A 473 6.78 -5.10 0.80
N ALA A 474 7.28 -3.86 0.80
CA ALA A 474 6.46 -2.67 1.02
C ALA A 474 5.38 -2.53 -0.06
N LEU A 475 5.74 -2.78 -1.32
CA LEU A 475 4.83 -2.73 -2.44
C LEU A 475 3.72 -3.78 -2.34
N LEU A 476 4.04 -5.03 -1.98
CA LEU A 476 3.02 -6.06 -1.78
C LEU A 476 2.04 -5.71 -0.66
N LEU A 477 2.53 -5.17 0.45
CA LEU A 477 1.67 -4.70 1.54
C LEU A 477 0.71 -3.61 1.07
N ASP A 478 1.19 -2.66 0.27
CA ASP A 478 0.37 -1.58 -0.29
C ASP A 478 -0.67 -2.11 -1.29
N LEU A 479 -0.32 -3.11 -2.12
CA LEU A 479 -1.27 -3.75 -3.04
C LEU A 479 -2.37 -4.51 -2.29
N MET A 480 -2.04 -5.10 -1.13
CA MET A 480 -3.00 -5.89 -0.33
C MET A 480 -3.71 -5.07 0.76
N TYR A 481 -3.37 -3.79 0.91
CA TYR A 481 -3.90 -2.96 2.00
C TYR A 481 -5.44 -2.94 2.01
N GLY A 482 -6.04 -3.23 3.17
CA GLY A 482 -7.49 -3.24 3.38
C GLY A 482 -8.22 -4.50 2.91
N MET A 483 -7.52 -5.51 2.36
CA MET A 483 -8.15 -6.77 1.96
C MET A 483 -8.67 -7.58 3.14
N ASN A 484 -7.97 -7.56 4.27
CA ASN A 484 -8.32 -8.26 5.51
C ASN A 484 -9.67 -7.84 6.11
N LEU A 485 -10.28 -6.77 5.61
CA LEU A 485 -11.59 -6.29 6.02
C LEU A 485 -12.75 -6.95 5.28
N LEU A 486 -12.48 -7.83 4.30
CA LEU A 486 -13.47 -8.43 3.41
C LEU A 486 -13.38 -9.97 3.44
N GLN A 487 -14.51 -10.67 3.37
CA GLN A 487 -14.59 -12.15 3.45
C GLN A 487 -13.82 -12.91 2.35
N LYS A 488 -13.46 -12.25 1.25
CA LYS A 488 -12.66 -12.82 0.14
C LYS A 488 -11.14 -12.58 0.28
N GLY A 489 -10.71 -11.89 1.33
CA GLY A 489 -9.33 -11.40 1.53
C GLY A 489 -8.41 -12.36 2.25
#